data_AF-A0A7R9SB09-F1
#
_entry.id   AF-A0A7R9SB09-F1
#
_cell.length_a   1.000
_cell.length_b   1.000
_cell.length_c   1.000
_cell.angle_alpha   90.00
_cell.angle_beta   90.00
_cell.angle_gamma   90.00
#
_symmetry.space_group_name_H-M   'P 1'
#
loop_
_entity.id
_entity.type
_entity.pdbx_description
1 polymer ?
#
loop_
_entity_poly.entity_id
_entity_poly.type
_entity_poly.pdbx_seq_one_letter_code
_entity_poly.pdbx_strand_id
1 'polypeptide(L)'
;GRNITIDNWFTRIPLASKLLNDHKLTLVGTIRKNKREIPPMFSQTKNRLVYSTTFGFQKDLTLVSYIPKKGKVVNLLSTMHHDDKIDAFTKEKAKPEIITFYNRTKGGVDTVDQLCRTYDVSRNSRRWPLTIFFALMNVAGINAHVVYYEN
;
A
#
# COMPACT_ATOMS: atom_id res chain seq x y z
N GLY A 1 1.66 2.30 18.09
CA GLY A 1 2.57 1.77 17.06
C GLY A 1 2.49 2.66 15.82
N ARG A 2 3.35 2.43 14.82
CA ARG A 2 3.25 3.08 13.49
C ARG A 2 2.65 2.10 12.48
N ASN A 3 2.06 2.63 11.40
CA ASN A 3 1.54 1.84 10.31
C ASN A 3 2.49 1.85 9.09
N ILE A 4 2.65 0.69 8.46
CA ILE A 4 3.39 0.54 7.21
C ILE A 4 2.40 0.28 6.08
N THR A 5 2.47 1.09 5.02
CA THR A 5 1.74 0.82 3.78
C THR A 5 2.69 0.17 2.77
N ILE A 6 2.35 -1.00 2.25
CA ILE A 6 3.22 -1.76 1.34
C ILE A 6 2.51 -2.24 0.08
N ASP A 7 3.29 -2.41 -0.99
CA ASP A 7 2.79 -3.01 -2.22
C ASP A 7 2.83 -4.56 -2.15
N ASN A 8 2.09 -5.17 -3.08
CA ASN A 8 1.89 -6.60 -3.24
C ASN A 8 3.17 -7.46 -3.33
N TRP A 9 4.31 -6.86 -3.66
CA TRP A 9 5.60 -7.55 -3.65
C TRP A 9 6.00 -8.00 -2.24
N PHE A 10 5.70 -7.17 -1.25
CA PHE A 10 6.12 -7.37 0.14
C PHE A 10 5.04 -8.04 1.00
N THR A 11 3.76 -7.87 0.63
CA THR A 11 2.64 -8.34 1.46
C THR A 11 2.54 -9.85 1.56
N ARG A 12 2.63 -10.37 2.79
CA ARG A 12 2.37 -11.76 3.18
C ARG A 12 1.72 -11.82 4.56
N ILE A 13 0.86 -12.82 4.80
CA ILE A 13 0.20 -13.00 6.10
C ILE A 13 1.21 -13.20 7.25
N PRO A 14 2.25 -14.06 7.13
CA PRO A 14 3.22 -14.23 8.21
C PRO A 14 3.99 -12.94 8.54
N LEU A 15 4.27 -12.11 7.54
CA LEU A 15 4.92 -10.81 7.76
C LEU A 15 4.01 -9.86 8.55
N ALA A 16 2.72 -9.82 8.22
CA ALA A 16 1.75 -8.99 8.90
C ALA A 16 1.62 -9.37 10.39
N SER A 17 1.51 -10.67 10.69
CA SER A 17 1.49 -11.15 12.08
C SER A 17 2.79 -10.86 12.83
N LYS A 18 3.95 -11.04 12.19
CA LYS A 18 5.25 -10.77 12.80
C LYS A 18 5.44 -9.29 13.14
N LEU A 19 5.08 -8.40 12.22
CA LEU A 19 5.18 -6.95 12.45
C LEU A 19 4.29 -6.50 13.61
N LEU A 20 3.09 -7.05 13.72
CA LEU A 20 2.17 -6.71 14.78
C LEU A 20 2.68 -7.20 16.15
N ASN A 21 3.03 -8.48 16.24
CA ASN A 21 3.34 -9.13 17.50
C ASN A 21 4.74 -8.77 18.03
N ASP A 22 5.75 -8.79 17.14
CA ASP A 22 7.15 -8.68 17.57
C ASP A 22 7.63 -7.22 17.55
N HIS A 23 7.02 -6.38 16.71
CA HIS A 23 7.53 -5.02 16.44
C HIS A 23 6.53 -3.89 16.75
N LYS A 24 5.30 -4.21 17.18
CA LYS A 24 4.23 -3.21 17.45
C LYS A 24 3.95 -2.30 16.25
N LEU A 25 4.06 -2.87 15.04
CA LEU A 25 3.84 -2.20 13.76
C LEU A 25 2.61 -2.79 13.07
N THR A 26 1.70 -1.94 12.61
CA THR A 26 0.58 -2.38 11.80
C THR A 26 0.92 -2.32 10.31
N LEU A 27 0.19 -3.08 9.51
CA LEU A 27 0.40 -3.17 8.07
C LEU A 27 -0.91 -2.96 7.33
N VAL A 28 -0.83 -2.25 6.21
CA VAL A 28 -1.88 -2.19 5.18
C VAL A 28 -1.21 -2.40 3.83
N GLY A 29 -1.63 -3.38 3.05
CA GLY A 29 -1.01 -3.61 1.76
C GLY A 29 -1.85 -4.41 0.80
N THR A 30 -1.65 -4.17 -0.49
CA THR A 30 -2.29 -5.01 -1.52
C THR A 30 -1.71 -6.41 -1.45
N ILE A 31 -2.52 -7.43 -1.71
CA ILE A 31 -2.05 -8.83 -1.72
C ILE A 31 -2.42 -9.48 -3.05
N ARG A 32 -1.48 -10.22 -3.65
CA ARG A 32 -1.71 -10.86 -4.96
C ARG A 32 -2.75 -11.97 -4.83
N LYS A 33 -3.70 -12.01 -5.77
CA LYS A 33 -4.77 -13.03 -5.84
C LYS A 33 -4.29 -14.49 -5.91
N ASN A 34 -3.03 -14.73 -6.31
CA ASN A 34 -2.43 -16.06 -6.44
C ASN A 34 -1.71 -16.54 -5.17
N LYS A 35 -1.78 -15.79 -4.07
CA LYS A 35 -1.26 -16.21 -2.78
C LYS A 35 -2.13 -17.35 -2.23
N ARG A 36 -1.48 -18.43 -1.76
CA ARG A 36 -2.14 -19.64 -1.26
C ARG A 36 -2.95 -19.38 0.00
N GLU A 37 -2.57 -18.35 0.73
CA GLU A 37 -3.18 -17.91 1.97
C GLU A 37 -4.52 -17.20 1.76
N ILE A 38 -4.87 -16.84 0.51
CA ILE A 38 -6.14 -16.18 0.18
C ILE A 38 -7.18 -17.24 -0.19
N PRO A 39 -8.33 -17.31 0.49
CA PRO A 39 -9.39 -18.23 0.11
C PRO A 39 -9.90 -17.92 -1.32
N PRO A 40 -10.20 -18.93 -2.15
CA PRO A 40 -10.59 -18.72 -3.56
C PRO A 40 -11.75 -17.73 -3.75
N MET A 41 -12.70 -17.67 -2.82
CA MET A 41 -13.82 -16.73 -2.84
C MET A 41 -13.40 -15.25 -2.90
N PHE A 42 -12.25 -14.88 -2.34
CA PHE A 42 -11.71 -13.50 -2.39
C PHE A 42 -11.05 -13.18 -3.73
N SER A 43 -10.73 -14.19 -4.54
CA SER A 43 -10.11 -14.03 -5.86
C SER A 43 -11.10 -14.20 -7.02
N GLN A 44 -12.27 -14.78 -6.76
CA GLN A 44 -13.32 -14.98 -7.73
C GLN A 44 -14.04 -13.66 -8.07
N THR A 45 -14.20 -13.41 -9.36
CA THR A 45 -14.94 -12.25 -9.89
C THR A 45 -16.23 -12.63 -10.59
N LYS A 46 -16.43 -13.93 -10.91
CA LYS A 46 -17.66 -14.43 -11.51
C LYS A 46 -18.80 -14.24 -10.51
N ASN A 47 -19.94 -13.74 -10.98
CA ASN A 47 -21.17 -13.48 -10.21
C ASN A 47 -21.08 -12.40 -9.12
N ARG A 48 -19.99 -11.63 -9.04
CA ARG A 48 -19.90 -10.51 -8.11
C ARG A 48 -20.17 -9.18 -8.80
N LEU A 49 -21.02 -8.36 -8.17
CA LEU A 49 -21.39 -7.04 -8.67
C LEU A 49 -20.21 -6.07 -8.60
N VAL A 50 -20.19 -5.09 -9.50
CA VAL A 50 -19.24 -3.97 -9.42
C VAL A 50 -19.52 -3.19 -8.12
N TYR A 51 -18.45 -2.75 -7.46
CA TYR A 51 -18.47 -2.10 -6.15
C TYR A 51 -18.88 -2.99 -4.98
N SER A 52 -19.07 -4.30 -5.20
CA SER A 52 -19.23 -5.24 -4.08
C SER A 52 -17.92 -5.46 -3.33
N THR A 53 -18.03 -5.59 -2.01
CA THR A 53 -16.93 -5.91 -1.10
C THR A 53 -17.23 -7.21 -0.36
N THR A 54 -16.19 -8.00 -0.12
CA THR A 54 -16.21 -9.13 0.80
C THR A 54 -15.09 -8.94 1.82
N PHE A 55 -15.43 -9.09 3.09
CA PHE A 55 -14.47 -9.02 4.19
C PHE A 55 -14.24 -10.42 4.77
N GLY A 56 -13.00 -10.68 5.18
CA GLY A 56 -12.59 -11.86 5.91
C GLY A 56 -11.88 -11.42 7.17
N PHE A 57 -12.43 -11.79 8.32
CA PHE A 57 -11.90 -11.40 9.62
C PHE A 57 -11.21 -12.58 10.28
N GLN A 58 -10.03 -12.32 10.79
CA GLN A 58 -9.33 -13.13 11.77
C GLN A 58 -9.02 -12.22 12.97
N LYS A 59 -8.67 -12.82 14.12
CA LYS A 59 -8.42 -12.11 15.38
C LYS A 59 -7.74 -10.74 15.21
N ASP A 60 -6.60 -10.73 14.52
CA ASP A 60 -5.77 -9.52 14.37
C ASP A 60 -5.57 -9.09 12.89
N LEU A 61 -6.26 -9.75 11.94
CA LEU A 61 -6.08 -9.51 10.51
C LEU A 61 -7.43 -9.41 9.80
N THR A 62 -7.51 -8.45 8.89
CA THR A 62 -8.67 -8.26 8.02
C THR A 62 -8.23 -8.31 6.57
N LEU A 63 -8.83 -9.22 5.83
CA LEU A 63 -8.70 -9.34 4.38
C LEU A 63 -9.92 -8.69 3.74
N VAL A 64 -9.70 -7.77 2.81
CA VAL A 64 -10.77 -7.15 2.02
C VAL A 64 -10.60 -7.48 0.55
N SER A 65 -11.68 -7.87 -0.11
CA SER A 65 -11.76 -8.10 -1.55
C SER A 65 -12.83 -7.23 -2.17
N TYR A 66 -12.43 -6.30 -3.01
CA TYR A 66 -13.31 -5.30 -3.63
C TYR A 66 -13.24 -5.37 -5.15
N ILE A 67 -14.39 -5.16 -5.81
CA ILE A 67 -14.51 -5.16 -7.26
C ILE A 67 -14.62 -3.72 -7.78
N PRO A 68 -13.52 -3.07 -8.17
CA PRO A 68 -13.59 -1.71 -8.71
C PRO A 68 -14.23 -1.65 -10.09
N LYS A 69 -14.12 -2.72 -10.89
CA LYS A 69 -14.60 -2.82 -12.28
C LYS A 69 -14.93 -4.27 -12.60
N LYS A 70 -15.82 -4.50 -13.57
CA LYS A 70 -16.20 -5.86 -14.01
C LYS A 70 -14.95 -6.69 -14.34
N GLY A 71 -14.85 -7.88 -13.75
CA GLY A 71 -13.74 -8.82 -13.96
C GLY A 71 -12.41 -8.46 -13.27
N LYS A 72 -12.33 -7.34 -12.54
CA LYS A 72 -11.14 -6.96 -11.75
C LYS A 72 -11.45 -7.01 -10.25
N VAL A 73 -10.54 -7.60 -9.49
CA VAL A 73 -10.60 -7.66 -8.03
C VAL A 73 -9.33 -7.05 -7.44
N VAL A 74 -9.50 -6.32 -6.35
CA VAL A 74 -8.41 -5.76 -5.53
C VAL A 74 -8.52 -6.38 -4.16
N ASN A 75 -7.46 -7.07 -3.74
CA ASN A 75 -7.35 -7.64 -2.41
C ASN A 75 -6.36 -6.82 -1.59
N LEU A 76 -6.75 -6.46 -0.37
CA LEU A 76 -5.90 -5.80 0.61
C LEU A 76 -5.93 -6.57 1.93
N LEU A 77 -4.78 -6.61 2.58
CA LEU A 77 -4.61 -7.14 3.92
C LEU A 77 -4.34 -5.97 4.86
N SER A 78 -5.01 -5.95 6.01
CA SER A 78 -4.76 -5.00 7.08
C SER A 78 -4.67 -5.67 8.44
N THR A 79 -3.80 -5.17 9.30
CA THR A 79 -3.76 -5.49 10.74
C THR A 79 -4.14 -4.30 11.63
N MET A 80 -4.69 -3.24 11.00
CA MET A 80 -5.07 -1.99 11.67
C MET A 80 -6.59 -1.83 11.70
N HIS A 81 -7.28 -2.33 10.69
CA HIS A 81 -8.73 -2.20 10.54
C HIS A 81 -9.37 -3.54 10.90
N HIS A 82 -10.41 -3.52 11.74
CA HIS A 82 -11.09 -4.71 12.25
C HIS A 82 -12.61 -4.68 12.05
N ASP A 83 -13.09 -3.72 11.26
CA ASP A 83 -14.51 -3.56 10.90
C ASP A 83 -14.72 -3.64 9.39
N ASP A 84 -15.99 -3.73 8.98
CA ASP A 84 -16.45 -3.79 7.59
C ASP A 84 -16.88 -2.42 7.05
N LYS A 85 -16.32 -1.33 7.60
CA LYS A 85 -16.73 0.03 7.27
C LYS A 85 -16.51 0.37 5.79
N ILE A 86 -17.54 0.99 5.24
CA ILE A 86 -17.54 1.58 3.90
C ILE A 86 -17.38 3.08 4.03
N ASP A 87 -16.50 3.65 3.21
CA ASP A 87 -16.25 5.08 3.16
C ASP A 87 -17.42 5.82 2.49
N ALA A 88 -18.19 6.55 3.30
CA ALA A 88 -19.36 7.32 2.87
C ALA A 88 -19.02 8.38 1.80
N PHE A 89 -17.79 8.90 1.77
CA PHE A 89 -17.38 9.90 0.77
C PHE A 89 -17.29 9.32 -0.64
N THR A 90 -17.22 7.99 -0.77
CA THR A 90 -17.09 7.33 -2.06
C THR A 90 -18.42 7.08 -2.78
N LYS A 91 -19.55 7.38 -2.10
CA LYS A 91 -20.93 7.31 -2.64
C LYS A 91 -21.17 6.00 -3.41
N GLU A 92 -21.45 6.11 -4.71
CA GLU A 92 -21.74 4.98 -5.61
C GLU A 92 -20.63 3.93 -5.67
N LYS A 93 -19.37 4.31 -5.40
CA LYS A 93 -18.24 3.38 -5.46
C LYS A 93 -18.14 2.49 -4.23
N ALA A 94 -18.85 2.80 -3.14
CA ALA A 94 -18.91 2.00 -1.92
C ALA A 94 -17.56 1.38 -1.51
N LYS A 95 -16.48 2.18 -1.54
CA LYS A 95 -15.14 1.67 -1.25
C LYS A 95 -15.02 1.39 0.25
N PRO A 96 -14.45 0.26 0.65
CA PRO A 96 -14.08 0.01 2.03
C PRO A 96 -13.08 1.06 2.53
N GLU A 97 -13.18 1.41 3.81
CA GLU A 97 -12.26 2.35 4.46
C GLU A 97 -10.79 1.93 4.31
N ILE A 98 -10.52 0.61 4.39
CA ILE A 98 -9.19 0.04 4.15
C ILE A 98 -8.62 0.44 2.78
N ILE A 99 -9.46 0.49 1.75
CA ILE A 99 -9.05 0.84 0.39
C ILE A 99 -8.79 2.34 0.27
N THR A 100 -9.62 3.16 0.90
CA THR A 100 -9.43 4.62 0.85
C THR A 100 -8.23 5.04 1.66
N PHE A 101 -8.02 4.44 2.83
CA PHE A 101 -6.80 4.56 3.62
C PHE A 101 -5.55 4.18 2.82
N TYR A 102 -5.54 2.99 2.19
CA TYR A 102 -4.41 2.55 1.37
C TYR A 102 -4.10 3.52 0.22
N ASN A 103 -5.12 4.02 -0.47
CA ASN A 103 -4.91 4.97 -1.57
C ASN A 103 -4.31 6.31 -1.11
N ARG A 104 -4.62 6.74 0.12
CA ARG A 104 -4.07 7.95 0.71
C ARG A 104 -2.59 7.80 1.07
N THR A 105 -2.18 6.62 1.55
CA THR A 105 -0.83 6.41 2.10
C THR A 105 0.16 5.77 1.12
N LYS A 106 -0.31 5.03 0.11
CA LYS A 106 0.56 4.31 -0.85
C LYS A 106 1.51 5.21 -1.65
N GLY A 107 1.18 6.50 -1.79
CA GLY A 107 1.90 7.43 -2.66
C GLY A 107 3.22 7.95 -2.09
N GLY A 108 3.54 7.72 -0.82
CA GLY A 108 4.70 8.35 -0.18
C GLY A 108 6.03 8.12 -0.92
N VAL A 109 6.31 6.88 -1.32
CA VAL A 109 7.54 6.54 -2.08
C VAL A 109 7.45 7.07 -3.52
N ASP A 110 6.31 6.88 -4.18
CA ASP A 110 6.10 7.37 -5.56
C ASP A 110 6.30 8.90 -5.67
N THR A 111 5.92 9.66 -4.64
CA THR A 111 6.12 11.12 -4.59
C THR A 111 7.60 11.48 -4.48
N VAL A 112 8.37 10.80 -3.62
CA VAL A 112 9.82 11.02 -3.52
C VAL A 112 10.51 10.65 -4.83
N ASP A 113 10.15 9.53 -5.44
CA ASP A 113 10.68 9.10 -6.74
C ASP A 113 10.35 10.10 -7.85
N GLN A 114 9.14 10.67 -7.85
CA GLN A 114 8.76 11.70 -8.80
C GLN A 114 9.62 12.96 -8.63
N LEU A 115 9.79 13.44 -7.39
CA LEU A 115 10.63 14.61 -7.10
C LEU A 115 12.09 14.38 -7.48
N CYS A 116 12.63 13.20 -7.17
CA CYS A 116 13.98 12.79 -7.55
C CYS A 116 14.19 12.82 -9.08
N ARG A 117 13.17 12.47 -9.87
CA ARG A 117 13.23 12.52 -11.34
C ARG A 117 13.05 13.92 -11.89
N THR A 118 12.17 14.72 -11.30
CA THR A 118 11.91 16.09 -11.76
C THR A 118 13.08 17.03 -11.50
N TYR A 119 13.75 16.87 -10.36
CA TYR A 119 14.88 17.70 -9.93
C TYR A 119 16.20 16.91 -9.89
N ASP A 120 16.38 16.00 -10.85
CA ASP A 120 17.52 15.09 -10.90
C ASP A 120 18.85 15.84 -11.16
N VAL A 121 19.80 15.71 -10.25
CA VAL A 121 21.16 16.28 -10.39
C VAL A 121 22.15 15.32 -11.05
N SER A 122 21.71 14.10 -11.37
CA SER A 122 22.57 13.06 -11.94
C SER A 122 23.24 13.49 -13.24
N ARG A 123 24.44 12.97 -13.47
CA ARG A 123 25.18 13.13 -14.73
C ARG A 123 25.55 11.77 -15.29
N ASN A 124 25.55 11.66 -16.62
CA ASN A 124 25.97 10.44 -17.30
C ASN A 124 27.41 10.10 -16.89
N SER A 125 27.61 8.86 -16.44
CA SER A 125 28.89 8.37 -15.95
C SER A 125 28.99 6.87 -16.15
N ARG A 126 30.20 6.39 -16.47
CA ARG A 126 30.50 4.95 -16.55
C ARG A 126 30.94 4.35 -15.21
N ARG A 127 30.93 5.14 -14.14
CA ARG A 127 31.34 4.74 -12.80
C ARG A 127 30.10 4.57 -11.93
N TRP A 128 29.69 3.32 -11.67
CA TRP A 128 28.52 3.00 -10.84
C TRP A 128 28.51 3.67 -9.45
N PRO A 129 29.64 3.97 -8.77
CA PRO A 129 29.59 4.68 -7.49
C PRO A 129 29.01 6.08 -7.62
N LEU A 130 29.21 6.74 -8.77
CA LEU A 130 28.64 8.07 -9.02
C LEU A 130 27.11 8.01 -9.15
N THR A 131 26.55 6.90 -9.64
CA THR A 131 25.09 6.70 -9.67
C THR A 131 24.51 6.72 -8.25
N ILE A 132 25.16 6.05 -7.30
CA ILE A 132 24.74 6.08 -5.88
C ILE A 132 24.92 7.48 -5.29
N PHE A 133 26.06 8.13 -5.57
CA PHE A 133 26.32 9.48 -5.08
C PHE A 133 25.23 10.47 -5.52
N PHE A 134 24.84 10.46 -6.80
CA PHE A 134 23.78 11.33 -7.28
C PHE A 134 22.40 10.99 -6.70
N ALA A 135 22.10 9.69 -6.50
CA ALA A 135 20.87 9.28 -5.83
C ALA A 135 20.80 9.82 -4.39
N LEU A 136 21.91 9.76 -3.64
CA LEU A 136 22.01 10.33 -2.30
C LEU A 136 21.82 11.84 -2.32
N MET A 137 22.41 12.55 -3.29
CA MET A 137 22.21 14.00 -3.45
C MET A 137 20.74 14.36 -3.68
N ASN A 138 20.04 13.65 -4.58
CA ASN A 138 18.63 13.90 -4.86
C ASN A 138 17.76 13.72 -3.60
N VAL A 139 17.96 12.62 -2.86
CA VAL A 139 17.24 12.36 -1.61
C VAL A 139 17.59 13.39 -0.53
N ALA A 140 18.86 13.76 -0.40
CA ALA A 140 19.30 14.77 0.55
C ALA A 140 18.66 16.14 0.27
N GLY A 141 18.56 16.55 -0.99
CA GLY A 141 17.89 17.79 -1.39
C GLY A 141 16.42 17.82 -0.99
N ILE A 142 15.69 16.72 -1.22
CA ILE A 142 14.27 16.60 -0.81
C ILE A 142 14.15 16.67 0.72
N ASN A 143 14.97 15.91 1.45
CA ASN A 143 14.92 15.93 2.91
C ASN A 143 15.28 17.30 3.50
N ALA A 144 16.27 17.99 2.93
CA ALA A 144 16.64 19.34 3.34
C ALA A 144 15.49 20.33 3.13
N HIS A 145 14.79 20.22 2.00
CA HIS A 145 13.59 21.03 1.73
C HIS A 145 12.46 20.76 2.73
N VAL A 146 12.19 19.49 3.06
CA VAL A 146 11.19 19.13 4.08
C VAL A 146 11.55 19.77 5.43
N VAL A 147 12.81 19.64 5.88
CA VAL A 147 13.26 20.25 7.15
C VAL A 147 13.15 21.77 7.12
N TYR A 148 13.50 22.41 5.99
CA TYR A 148 13.41 23.87 5.85
C TYR A 148 11.97 24.39 5.97
N TYR A 149 10.99 23.69 5.40
CA TYR A 149 9.58 24.10 5.47
C TYR A 149 8.90 23.83 6.81
N GLU A 150 9.43 22.90 7.61
CA GLU A 150 8.89 22.55 8.93
C GLU A 150 9.47 23.42 10.06
N ASN A 151 10.56 24.16 9.81
CA ASN A 151 11.13 25.15 10.74
C ASN A 151 10.59 26.56 10.47
#